data_AF-A0A7H0ITT4-F1
#
_entry.id   AF-A0A7H0ITT4-F1
#
_cell.length_a   1.000
_cell.length_b   1.000
_cell.length_c   1.000
_cell.angle_alpha   90.00
_cell.angle_beta   90.00
_cell.angle_gamma   90.00
#
_symmetry.space_group_name_H-M   'P 1'
#
loop_
_entity.id
_entity.type
_entity.pdbx_description
1 polymer ?
#
loop_
_entity_poly.entity_id
_entity_poly.type
_entity_poly.pdbx_seq_one_letter_code
_entity_poly.pdbx_strand_id
1 'polypeptide(L)'
;MKVLGPVRLEVDGVAVRLTPLTTRLLVRLVAAEGEAVPVRQLRRDVWGLADEPRHLAQRNRNEVQKRVLELRRALDPRQDGTGARVLRTEQQVTVHGTESAYRLVLRPGELDSARFTDVVRGALLDPPATAAHRLDEALSLLYGRPLAEVDGEGFAEPFIRRLAALRDAARRELVRVQADLGRPELALPVAESIARDHPDDPETAHTLDTLRATLRARHGAELMRHRVPLPGQRADVVLVRGDLFEQTDSNLVVGFTDTFDTESDQSVVISSESVQSQLVDRLFAGERRRLDEKLKSGLRTVRAVATESARAKPRGRRVRYPVGTTVVVPVDGGRRVFATAYSRLGNDLVAHSGHDDLCVSLENLWASVAVHGLFKPVAVPLIGSGLARVTELDRGQLVALIVDSFIDACRRHPALTPELRIVVRPEDLARTDLSSVERRFQELVPDLERGPEGPPGRD
;
A
#
# COMPACT_ATOMS: atom_id res chain seq x y z
N MET A 1 11.25 31.34 -11.38
CA MET A 1 12.20 30.67 -12.28
C MET A 1 12.07 29.17 -12.12
N LYS A 2 12.08 28.43 -13.22
CA LYS A 2 11.97 26.96 -13.23
C LYS A 2 13.23 26.34 -13.81
N VAL A 3 13.90 25.48 -13.04
CA VAL A 3 15.13 24.77 -13.41
C VAL A 3 15.12 23.29 -13.06
N LEU A 4 14.03 22.78 -12.49
CA LEU A 4 13.79 21.33 -12.27
C LEU A 4 13.41 20.57 -13.55
N GLY A 5 13.62 21.20 -14.70
CA GLY A 5 13.35 20.72 -16.05
C GLY A 5 14.05 21.66 -17.06
N PRO A 6 13.56 21.75 -18.31
CA PRO A 6 13.96 22.80 -19.22
C PRO A 6 13.76 24.18 -18.59
N VAL A 7 14.71 25.08 -18.82
CA VAL A 7 14.77 26.38 -18.16
C VAL A 7 13.59 27.23 -18.59
N ARG A 8 12.78 27.68 -17.62
CA ARG A 8 11.69 28.62 -17.88
C ARG A 8 11.77 29.83 -16.96
N LEU A 9 11.68 31.00 -17.57
CA LEU A 9 11.43 32.24 -16.86
C LEU A 9 9.93 32.51 -16.86
N GLU A 10 9.37 32.79 -15.70
CA GLU A 10 7.97 33.20 -15.53
C GLU A 10 7.95 34.52 -14.76
N VAL A 11 7.15 35.47 -15.23
CA VAL A 11 6.89 36.75 -14.55
C VAL A 11 5.38 36.90 -14.40
N ASP A 12 4.91 37.13 -13.17
CA ASP A 12 3.47 37.17 -12.84
C ASP A 12 2.69 35.92 -13.35
N GLY A 13 3.34 34.75 -13.34
CA GLY A 13 2.77 33.49 -13.81
C GLY A 13 2.79 33.29 -15.34
N VAL A 14 3.31 34.25 -16.10
CA VAL A 14 3.39 34.17 -17.57
C VAL A 14 4.79 33.78 -18.01
N ALA A 15 4.90 32.75 -18.86
CA ALA A 15 6.17 32.31 -19.41
C ALA A 15 6.79 33.36 -20.35
N VAL A 16 8.06 33.69 -20.12
CA VAL A 16 8.83 34.67 -20.90
C VAL A 16 9.86 33.93 -21.74
N ARG A 17 9.84 34.15 -23.06
CA ARG A 17 10.79 33.53 -23.99
C ARG A 17 12.10 34.32 -24.01
N LEU A 18 13.21 33.63 -23.77
CA LEU A 18 14.57 34.17 -23.83
C LEU A 18 15.28 33.67 -25.09
N THR A 19 16.25 34.44 -25.59
CA THR A 19 17.14 33.93 -26.65
C THR A 19 18.09 32.85 -26.09
N PRO A 20 18.63 31.93 -26.90
CA PRO A 20 19.46 30.83 -26.41
C PRO A 20 20.64 31.27 -25.54
N LEU A 21 21.35 32.33 -25.94
CA LEU A 21 22.47 32.89 -25.16
C LEU A 21 22.00 33.56 -23.85
N THR A 22 20.82 34.17 -23.83
CA THR A 22 20.25 34.76 -22.62
C THR A 22 19.76 33.68 -21.65
N THR A 23 19.20 32.57 -22.16
CA THR A 23 18.89 31.37 -21.35
C THR A 23 20.17 30.81 -20.73
N ARG A 24 21.24 30.65 -21.50
CA ARG A 24 22.53 30.16 -20.99
C ARG A 24 23.15 31.10 -19.95
N LEU A 25 23.04 32.42 -20.15
CA LEU A 25 23.42 33.43 -19.15
C LEU A 25 22.62 33.27 -17.85
N LEU A 26 21.30 33.10 -17.95
CA LEU A 26 20.43 32.88 -16.80
C LEU A 26 20.83 31.60 -16.05
N VAL A 27 21.05 30.49 -16.76
CA VAL A 27 21.49 29.24 -16.13
C VAL A 27 22.81 29.39 -15.43
N ARG A 28 23.79 30.08 -16.04
CA ARG A 28 25.07 30.34 -15.40
C ARG A 28 24.92 31.11 -14.09
N LEU A 29 24.03 32.11 -14.06
CA LEU A 29 23.74 32.90 -12.86
C LEU A 29 22.98 32.08 -11.80
N VAL A 30 22.06 31.21 -12.20
CA VAL A 30 21.39 30.27 -11.27
C VAL A 30 22.40 29.29 -10.67
N ALA A 31 23.29 28.72 -11.49
CA ALA A 31 24.35 27.82 -11.06
C ALA A 31 25.40 28.50 -10.16
N ALA A 32 25.45 29.83 -10.13
CA ALA A 32 26.26 30.59 -9.18
C ALA A 32 25.66 30.62 -7.76
N GLU A 33 24.42 30.13 -7.57
CA GLU A 33 23.77 30.01 -6.26
C GLU A 33 23.75 31.31 -5.45
N GLY A 34 23.57 32.42 -6.15
CA GLY A 34 23.56 33.75 -5.55
C GLY A 34 24.93 34.37 -5.37
N GLU A 35 26.02 33.80 -5.85
CA GLU A 35 27.32 34.49 -5.94
C GLU A 35 27.37 35.44 -7.16
N ALA A 36 28.16 36.51 -7.05
CA ALA A 36 28.40 37.42 -8.16
C ALA A 36 29.35 36.77 -9.18
N VAL A 37 29.01 36.86 -10.46
CA VAL A 37 29.82 36.30 -11.55
C VAL A 37 30.46 37.42 -12.37
N PRO A 38 31.80 37.51 -12.44
CA PRO A 38 32.51 38.52 -13.23
C PRO A 38 32.19 38.46 -14.72
N VAL A 39 32.22 39.62 -15.41
CA VAL A 39 31.91 39.70 -16.84
C VAL A 39 32.78 38.78 -17.69
N ARG A 40 34.08 38.67 -17.40
CA ARG A 40 34.99 37.76 -18.12
C ARG A 40 34.56 36.30 -17.99
N GLN A 41 34.17 35.87 -16.79
CA GLN A 41 33.71 34.50 -16.56
C GLN A 41 32.37 34.25 -17.25
N LEU A 42 31.42 35.19 -17.18
CA LEU A 42 30.16 35.08 -17.92
C LEU A 42 30.39 34.96 -19.43
N ARG A 43 31.34 35.73 -19.98
CA ARG A 43 31.69 35.66 -21.39
C ARG A 43 32.22 34.27 -21.77
N ARG A 44 33.16 33.74 -20.99
CA ARG A 44 33.75 32.41 -21.21
C ARG A 44 32.68 31.32 -21.17
N ASP A 45 31.88 31.30 -20.12
CA ASP A 45 30.93 30.22 -19.85
C ASP A 45 29.73 30.24 -20.81
N VAL A 46 29.24 31.43 -21.19
CA VAL A 46 28.05 31.58 -22.04
C VAL A 46 28.36 31.44 -23.54
N TRP A 47 29.58 31.78 -23.98
CA TRP A 47 29.94 31.69 -25.40
C TRP A 47 31.00 30.62 -25.72
N GLY A 48 31.56 29.93 -24.73
CA GLY A 48 32.54 28.85 -24.93
C GLY A 48 33.89 29.33 -25.47
N LEU A 49 34.25 30.59 -25.25
CA LEU A 49 35.48 31.19 -25.80
C LEU A 49 36.60 31.23 -24.76
N ALA A 50 37.82 30.88 -25.17
CA ALA A 50 39.03 31.06 -24.37
C ALA A 50 39.29 32.54 -24.05
N ASP A 51 40.15 32.81 -23.06
CA ASP A 51 40.54 34.18 -22.72
C ASP A 51 41.22 34.86 -23.91
N GLU A 52 40.51 35.82 -24.51
CA GLU A 52 40.99 36.59 -25.66
C GLU A 52 41.93 37.74 -25.26
N PRO A 53 42.74 38.26 -26.21
CA PRO A 53 43.62 39.40 -25.99
C PRO A 53 42.91 40.64 -25.44
N ARG A 54 43.61 41.42 -24.59
CA ARG A 54 43.07 42.59 -23.87
C ARG A 54 42.39 43.64 -24.76
N HIS A 55 42.76 43.76 -26.03
CA HIS A 55 42.17 44.74 -26.96
C HIS A 55 40.71 44.43 -27.34
N LEU A 56 40.25 43.18 -27.20
CA LEU A 56 38.84 42.79 -27.43
C LEU A 56 37.97 42.92 -26.16
N ALA A 57 38.56 43.31 -25.02
CA ALA A 57 37.87 43.35 -23.72
C ALA A 57 36.64 44.27 -23.71
N GLN A 58 36.65 45.36 -24.47
CA GLN A 58 35.50 46.28 -24.57
C GLN A 58 34.34 45.63 -25.33
N ARG A 59 34.61 44.96 -26.45
CA ARG A 59 33.60 44.24 -27.24
C ARG A 59 32.98 43.10 -26.41
N ASN A 60 33.81 42.33 -25.73
CA ASN A 60 33.39 41.25 -24.84
C ASN A 60 32.49 41.74 -23.70
N ARG A 61 32.82 42.90 -23.09
CA ARG A 61 31.94 43.55 -22.10
C ARG A 61 30.60 43.96 -22.69
N ASN A 62 30.59 44.56 -23.89
CA ASN A 62 29.36 44.99 -24.56
C ASN A 62 28.42 43.81 -24.88
N GLU A 63 28.95 42.66 -25.27
CA GLU A 63 28.15 41.46 -25.58
C GLU A 63 27.45 40.90 -24.34
N VAL A 64 28.15 40.82 -23.19
CA VAL A 64 27.55 40.42 -21.91
C VAL A 64 26.50 41.44 -21.46
N GLN A 65 26.81 42.73 -21.52
CA GLN A 65 25.88 43.81 -21.16
C GLN A 65 24.59 43.77 -21.99
N LYS A 66 24.67 43.43 -23.28
CA LYS A 66 23.50 43.28 -24.15
C LYS A 66 22.57 42.17 -23.67
N ARG A 67 23.13 41.00 -23.29
CA ARG A 67 22.34 39.87 -22.76
C ARG A 67 21.80 40.14 -21.36
N VAL A 68 22.55 40.82 -20.51
CA VAL A 68 22.08 41.29 -19.20
C VAL A 68 20.90 42.26 -19.35
N LEU A 69 20.98 43.22 -20.29
CA LEU A 69 19.89 44.15 -20.55
C LEU A 69 18.63 43.43 -21.06
N GLU A 70 18.80 42.45 -21.94
CA GLU A 70 17.71 41.59 -22.42
C GLU A 70 17.06 40.82 -21.26
N LEU A 71 17.86 40.20 -20.39
CA LEU A 71 17.37 39.48 -19.22
C LEU A 71 16.67 40.42 -18.21
N ARG A 72 17.19 41.63 -17.97
CA ARG A 72 16.54 42.62 -17.10
C ARG A 72 15.18 43.04 -17.64
N ARG A 73 15.05 43.28 -18.94
CA ARG A 73 13.76 43.60 -19.59
C ARG A 73 12.78 42.44 -19.49
N ALA A 74 13.26 41.22 -19.66
CA ALA A 74 12.45 40.01 -19.50
C ALA A 74 11.95 39.83 -18.05
N LEU A 75 12.78 40.17 -17.06
CA LEU A 75 12.43 40.13 -15.63
C LEU A 75 11.54 41.29 -15.17
N ASP A 76 11.46 42.36 -15.96
CA ASP A 76 10.76 43.60 -15.59
C ASP A 76 9.93 44.15 -16.76
N PRO A 77 8.84 43.45 -17.14
CA PRO A 77 7.98 43.90 -18.23
C PRO A 77 7.31 45.25 -17.94
N ARG A 78 7.08 45.57 -16.66
CA ARG A 78 6.46 46.82 -16.18
C ARG A 78 7.44 47.99 -16.08
N GLN A 79 8.75 47.72 -16.18
CA GLN A 79 9.83 48.69 -16.07
C GLN A 79 9.81 49.47 -14.74
N ASP A 80 9.50 48.79 -13.65
CA ASP A 80 9.42 49.37 -12.30
C ASP A 80 10.74 49.23 -11.50
N GLY A 81 11.82 48.83 -12.17
CA GLY A 81 13.13 48.61 -11.58
C GLY A 81 13.31 47.24 -10.93
N THR A 82 12.33 46.33 -11.04
CA THR A 82 12.46 44.94 -10.57
C THR A 82 13.64 44.24 -11.22
N GLY A 83 13.90 44.49 -12.51
CA GLY A 83 14.95 43.79 -13.26
C GLY A 83 16.35 44.09 -12.72
N ALA A 84 16.60 45.34 -12.32
CA ALA A 84 17.86 45.75 -11.69
C ALA A 84 18.00 45.25 -10.25
N ARG A 85 16.89 45.08 -9.53
CA ARG A 85 16.86 44.53 -8.16
C ARG A 85 17.14 43.02 -8.15
N VAL A 86 16.58 42.29 -9.11
CA VAL A 86 16.75 40.84 -9.29
C VAL A 86 18.11 40.50 -9.92
N LEU A 87 18.55 41.25 -10.94
CA LEU A 87 19.87 41.07 -11.54
C LEU A 87 20.76 42.28 -11.23
N ARG A 88 21.48 42.20 -10.11
CA ARG A 88 22.33 43.28 -9.60
C ARG A 88 23.65 43.37 -10.34
N THR A 89 24.18 44.58 -10.44
CA THR A 89 25.56 44.83 -10.88
C THR A 89 26.40 45.20 -9.67
N GLU A 90 27.54 44.53 -9.51
CA GLU A 90 28.49 44.74 -8.42
C GLU A 90 29.89 44.96 -9.01
N GLN A 91 30.82 45.52 -8.22
CA GLN A 91 32.24 45.56 -8.58
C GLN A 91 32.96 44.48 -7.80
N GLN A 92 33.71 43.62 -8.51
CA GLN A 92 34.43 42.51 -7.92
C GLN A 92 35.91 42.62 -8.26
N VAL A 93 36.77 42.46 -7.24
CA VAL A 93 38.21 42.42 -7.43
C VAL A 93 38.58 41.01 -7.89
N THR A 94 39.12 40.88 -9.10
CA THR A 94 39.63 39.61 -9.63
C THR A 94 41.15 39.67 -9.80
N VAL A 95 41.76 38.53 -10.14
CA VAL A 95 43.20 38.44 -10.46
C VAL A 95 43.60 39.40 -11.61
N HIS A 96 42.63 39.83 -12.41
CA HIS A 96 42.84 40.74 -13.55
C HIS A 96 42.46 42.20 -13.25
N GLY A 97 42.22 42.55 -11.98
CA GLY A 97 41.80 43.87 -11.52
C GLY A 97 40.30 43.92 -11.19
N THR A 98 39.82 45.12 -10.84
CA THR A 98 38.39 45.33 -10.58
C THR A 98 37.60 45.25 -11.88
N GLU A 99 36.59 44.40 -11.91
CA GLU A 99 35.64 44.31 -13.03
C GLU A 99 34.20 44.23 -12.53
N SER A 100 33.26 44.56 -13.43
CA SER A 100 31.85 44.42 -13.12
C SER A 100 31.47 42.94 -13.04
N ALA A 101 30.64 42.61 -12.06
CA ALA A 101 30.06 41.29 -11.86
C ALA A 101 28.54 41.40 -11.79
N TYR A 102 27.85 40.30 -12.10
CA TYR A 102 26.40 40.25 -12.02
C TYR A 102 25.97 39.16 -11.05
N ARG A 103 25.01 39.51 -10.19
CA ARG A 103 24.46 38.64 -9.16
C ARG A 103 22.97 38.49 -9.37
N LEU A 104 22.50 37.25 -9.40
CA LEU A 104 21.07 36.95 -9.39
C LEU A 104 20.58 36.85 -7.94
N VAL A 105 19.60 37.68 -7.60
CA VAL A 105 19.03 37.80 -6.26
C VAL A 105 17.55 37.42 -6.34
N LEU A 106 17.22 36.26 -5.78
CA LEU A 106 15.87 35.71 -5.74
C LEU A 106 15.38 35.62 -4.30
N ARG A 107 14.08 35.80 -4.09
CA ARG A 107 13.42 35.55 -2.80
C ARG A 107 13.23 34.05 -2.58
N PRO A 108 13.07 33.58 -1.32
CA PRO A 108 12.67 32.21 -1.05
C PRO A 108 11.42 31.81 -1.85
N GLY A 109 11.47 30.67 -2.52
CA GLY A 109 10.37 30.16 -3.36
C GLY A 109 10.30 30.70 -4.79
N GLU A 110 11.10 31.71 -5.18
CA GLU A 110 11.14 32.20 -6.58
C GLU A 110 11.95 31.27 -7.50
N LEU A 111 12.77 30.39 -6.93
CA LEU A 111 13.46 29.30 -7.63
C LEU A 111 12.85 27.96 -7.21
N ASP A 112 12.36 27.19 -8.18
CA ASP A 112 11.74 25.89 -7.91
C ASP A 112 12.71 24.88 -7.29
N SER A 113 13.99 24.86 -7.68
CA SER A 113 14.98 23.98 -7.07
C SER A 113 15.27 24.32 -5.60
N ALA A 114 15.22 25.61 -5.22
CA ALA A 114 15.32 26.01 -3.82
C ALA A 114 14.10 25.53 -3.03
N ARG A 115 12.88 25.73 -3.58
CA ARG A 115 11.65 25.22 -2.97
C ARG A 115 11.67 23.69 -2.82
N PHE A 116 12.14 22.97 -3.82
CA PHE A 116 12.28 21.51 -3.78
C PHE A 116 13.28 21.08 -2.69
N THR A 117 14.41 21.77 -2.57
CA THR A 117 15.38 21.53 -1.50
C THR A 117 14.78 21.72 -0.11
N ASP A 118 13.99 22.78 0.09
CA ASP A 118 13.33 23.04 1.37
C ASP A 118 12.29 21.97 1.71
N VAL A 119 11.53 21.48 0.72
CA VAL A 119 10.57 20.39 0.92
C VAL A 119 11.29 19.09 1.30
N VAL A 120 12.36 18.72 0.60
CA VAL A 120 13.11 17.48 0.91
C VAL A 120 13.74 17.54 2.29
N ARG A 121 14.28 18.69 2.71
CA ARG A 121 14.82 18.87 4.06
C ARG A 121 13.72 18.85 5.13
N GLY A 122 12.59 19.50 4.87
CA GLY A 122 11.45 19.53 5.78
C GLY A 122 10.83 18.15 6.00
N ALA A 123 10.76 17.34 4.94
CA ALA A 123 10.19 16.00 4.98
C ALA A 123 10.90 15.07 5.98
N LEU A 124 12.19 15.28 6.26
CA LEU A 124 12.95 14.52 7.26
C LEU A 124 12.44 14.71 8.69
N LEU A 125 11.75 15.83 8.96
CA LEU A 125 11.21 16.18 10.27
C LEU A 125 9.68 16.04 10.33
N ASP A 126 9.03 15.82 9.18
CA ASP A 126 7.60 15.65 9.08
C ASP A 126 7.18 14.23 9.52
N PRO A 127 5.97 14.05 10.09
CA PRO A 127 5.41 12.73 10.31
C PRO A 127 5.29 11.95 8.97
N PRO A 128 5.45 10.61 8.97
CA PRO A 128 5.56 9.81 7.74
C PRO A 128 4.49 10.09 6.68
N ALA A 129 3.21 10.16 7.06
CA ALA A 129 2.13 10.43 6.10
C ALA A 129 2.23 11.83 5.44
N THR A 130 2.69 12.83 6.19
CA THR A 130 2.88 14.20 5.67
C THR A 130 4.12 14.28 4.79
N ALA A 131 5.21 13.62 5.22
CA ALA A 131 6.45 13.50 4.44
C ALA A 131 6.19 12.84 3.08
N ALA A 132 5.48 11.70 3.06
CA ALA A 132 5.13 11.02 1.81
C ALA A 132 4.35 11.92 0.84
N HIS A 133 3.32 12.62 1.33
CA HIS A 133 2.52 13.51 0.50
C HIS A 133 3.34 14.66 -0.09
N ARG A 134 4.15 15.33 0.74
CA ARG A 134 4.99 16.46 0.31
C ARG A 134 6.10 16.03 -0.65
N LEU A 135 6.72 14.87 -0.42
CA LEU A 135 7.75 14.32 -1.30
C LEU A 135 7.17 13.93 -2.65
N ASP A 136 6.00 13.29 -2.67
CA ASP A 136 5.30 12.93 -3.92
C ASP A 136 4.92 14.19 -4.72
N GLU A 137 4.32 15.19 -4.07
CA GLU A 137 4.01 16.49 -4.69
C GLU A 137 5.27 17.15 -5.24
N ALA A 138 6.36 17.21 -4.46
CA ALA A 138 7.61 17.81 -4.88
C ALA A 138 8.26 17.06 -6.05
N LEU A 139 8.22 15.72 -6.05
CA LEU A 139 8.75 14.90 -7.13
C LEU A 139 7.94 15.04 -8.42
N SER A 140 6.63 15.29 -8.33
CA SER A 140 5.77 15.57 -9.49
C SER A 140 6.10 16.89 -10.20
N LEU A 141 6.80 17.81 -9.53
CA LEU A 141 7.27 19.08 -10.11
C LEU A 141 8.54 18.92 -10.97
N LEU A 142 9.14 17.74 -11.00
CA LEU A 142 10.26 17.45 -11.89
C LEU A 142 9.71 17.02 -13.25
N TYR A 143 9.96 17.81 -14.29
CA TYR A 143 9.51 17.52 -15.65
C TYR A 143 10.69 17.55 -16.61
N GLY A 144 11.01 16.39 -17.20
CA GLY A 144 12.14 16.23 -18.13
C GLY A 144 13.51 16.25 -17.44
N ARG A 145 14.58 16.34 -18.23
CA ARG A 145 15.96 16.42 -17.72
C ARG A 145 16.25 17.87 -17.26
N PRO A 146 16.63 18.10 -15.99
CA PRO A 146 16.98 19.44 -15.52
C PRO A 146 18.09 20.07 -16.36
N LEU A 147 17.90 21.33 -16.75
CA LEU A 147 18.91 22.14 -17.47
C LEU A 147 19.43 21.49 -18.76
N ALA A 148 18.57 20.81 -19.52
CA ALA A 148 18.94 20.14 -20.76
C ALA A 148 19.62 21.07 -21.79
N GLU A 149 19.38 22.38 -21.72
CA GLU A 149 19.95 23.40 -22.61
C GLU A 149 21.45 23.63 -22.42
N VAL A 150 22.02 23.19 -21.30
CA VAL A 150 23.44 23.35 -20.95
C VAL A 150 24.08 22.01 -20.55
N ASP A 151 23.52 20.90 -21.04
CA ASP A 151 24.09 19.59 -20.77
C ASP A 151 25.53 19.50 -21.31
N GLY A 152 26.43 18.93 -20.50
CA GLY A 152 27.87 18.85 -20.80
C GLY A 152 28.67 20.14 -20.58
N GLU A 153 28.05 21.24 -20.15
CA GLU A 153 28.76 22.48 -19.86
C GLU A 153 29.41 22.46 -18.47
N GLY A 154 30.73 22.65 -18.42
CA GLY A 154 31.51 22.52 -17.19
C GLY A 154 31.07 23.45 -16.04
N PHE A 155 30.49 24.62 -16.36
CA PHE A 155 29.96 25.53 -15.33
C PHE A 155 28.65 25.04 -14.70
N ALA A 156 27.86 24.25 -15.42
CA ALA A 156 26.54 23.77 -14.99
C ALA A 156 26.64 22.40 -14.30
N GLU A 157 27.66 21.62 -14.63
CA GLU A 157 27.85 20.24 -14.15
C GLU A 157 27.75 20.09 -12.62
N PRO A 158 28.40 20.93 -11.78
CA PRO A 158 28.30 20.80 -10.32
C PRO A 158 26.87 21.06 -9.80
N PHE A 159 26.13 21.95 -10.45
CA PHE A 159 24.76 22.26 -10.08
C PHE A 159 23.81 21.14 -10.52
N ILE A 160 23.95 20.62 -11.75
CA ILE A 160 23.19 19.47 -12.27
C ILE A 160 23.41 18.24 -11.39
N ARG A 161 24.67 17.93 -11.01
CA ARG A 161 24.97 16.80 -10.12
C ARG A 161 24.29 16.92 -8.76
N ARG A 162 24.26 18.12 -8.17
CA ARG A 162 23.56 18.36 -6.89
C ARG A 162 22.04 18.21 -7.01
N LEU A 163 21.43 18.70 -8.09
CA LEU A 163 20.00 18.50 -8.34
C LEU A 163 19.66 17.02 -8.53
N ALA A 164 20.49 16.28 -9.27
CA ALA A 164 20.33 14.84 -9.45
C ALA A 164 20.42 14.10 -8.10
N ALA A 165 21.44 14.39 -7.29
CA ALA A 165 21.60 13.81 -5.97
C ALA A 165 20.42 14.12 -5.02
N LEU A 166 19.90 15.35 -5.06
CA LEU A 166 18.75 15.75 -4.26
C LEU A 166 17.46 15.02 -4.70
N ARG A 167 17.28 14.83 -6.01
CA ARG A 167 16.18 14.02 -6.56
C ARG A 167 16.27 12.57 -6.11
N ASP A 168 17.48 12.00 -6.12
CA ASP A 168 17.71 10.62 -5.66
C ASP A 168 17.41 10.48 -4.17
N ALA A 169 17.87 11.43 -3.35
CA ALA A 169 17.58 11.47 -1.92
C ALA A 169 16.06 11.54 -1.65
N ALA A 170 15.34 12.41 -2.37
CA ALA A 170 13.88 12.54 -2.23
C ALA A 170 13.14 11.24 -2.61
N ARG A 171 13.55 10.57 -3.69
CA ARG A 171 12.96 9.30 -4.12
C ARG A 171 13.24 8.18 -3.11
N ARG A 172 14.47 8.05 -2.61
CA ARG A 172 14.82 7.07 -1.58
C ARG A 172 14.04 7.31 -0.28
N GLU A 173 13.89 8.56 0.13
CA GLU A 173 13.10 8.91 1.31
C GLU A 173 11.62 8.59 1.11
N LEU A 174 11.05 8.87 -0.07
CA LEU A 174 9.67 8.50 -0.38
C LEU A 174 9.47 6.97 -0.31
N VAL A 175 10.40 6.19 -0.86
CA VAL A 175 10.38 4.72 -0.77
C VAL A 175 10.38 4.26 0.69
N ARG A 176 11.30 4.81 1.51
CA ARG A 176 11.41 4.49 2.95
C ARG A 176 10.10 4.78 3.68
N VAL A 177 9.60 6.00 3.55
CA VAL A 177 8.39 6.45 4.25
C VAL A 177 7.15 5.65 3.82
N GLN A 178 7.01 5.31 2.54
CA GLN A 178 5.90 4.47 2.07
C GLN A 178 6.00 3.03 2.59
N ALA A 179 7.21 2.48 2.68
CA ALA A 179 7.43 1.17 3.29
C ALA A 179 7.08 1.18 4.79
N ASP A 180 7.50 2.21 5.53
CA ASP A 180 7.19 2.39 6.96
C ASP A 180 5.68 2.55 7.22
N LEU A 181 4.95 3.16 6.28
CA LEU A 181 3.50 3.27 6.30
C LEU A 181 2.76 1.97 5.92
N GLY A 182 3.49 0.88 5.64
CA GLY A 182 2.92 -0.40 5.22
C GLY A 182 2.31 -0.37 3.82
N ARG A 183 2.82 0.50 2.92
CA ARG A 183 2.34 0.69 1.54
C ARG A 183 3.41 0.32 0.50
N PRO A 184 3.94 -0.91 0.51
CA PRO A 184 5.00 -1.33 -0.41
C PRO A 184 4.59 -1.23 -1.89
N GLU A 185 3.29 -1.30 -2.21
CA GLU A 185 2.74 -1.11 -3.55
C GLU A 185 2.97 0.30 -4.12
N LEU A 186 3.02 1.33 -3.27
CA LEU A 186 3.34 2.70 -3.69
C LEU A 186 4.85 2.95 -3.74
N ALA A 187 5.62 2.23 -2.92
CA ALA A 187 7.08 2.33 -2.89
C ALA A 187 7.74 1.65 -4.10
N LEU A 188 7.18 0.54 -4.57
CA LEU A 188 7.79 -0.31 -5.60
C LEU A 188 8.08 0.44 -6.92
N PRO A 189 7.14 1.17 -7.55
CA PRO A 189 7.41 1.85 -8.82
C PRO A 189 8.51 2.92 -8.70
N VAL A 190 8.59 3.58 -7.54
CA VAL A 190 9.63 4.58 -7.25
C VAL A 190 11.00 3.89 -7.11
N ALA A 191 11.08 2.79 -6.35
CA ALA A 191 12.31 2.01 -6.21
C ALA A 191 12.80 1.44 -7.55
N GLU A 192 11.90 0.95 -8.42
CA GLU A 192 12.24 0.49 -9.77
C GLU A 192 12.76 1.63 -10.67
N SER A 193 12.25 2.85 -10.48
CA SER A 193 12.80 4.02 -11.16
C SER A 193 14.22 4.35 -10.70
N ILE A 194 14.53 4.21 -9.40
CA ILE A 194 15.89 4.43 -8.89
C ILE A 194 16.82 3.34 -9.44
N ALA A 195 16.40 2.08 -9.45
CA ALA A 195 17.18 0.96 -9.96
C ALA A 195 17.51 1.09 -11.45
N ARG A 196 16.59 1.66 -12.25
CA ARG A 196 16.86 1.96 -13.66
C ARG A 196 17.90 3.07 -13.85
N ASP A 197 17.88 4.09 -12.99
CA ASP A 197 18.84 5.21 -13.04
C ASP A 197 20.21 4.81 -12.47
N HIS A 198 20.25 3.87 -11.53
CA HIS A 198 21.44 3.42 -10.79
C HIS A 198 21.52 1.89 -10.74
N PRO A 199 21.76 1.21 -11.88
CA PRO A 199 21.71 -0.26 -11.96
C PRO A 199 22.75 -0.97 -11.08
N ASP A 200 23.86 -0.31 -10.78
CA ASP A 200 24.97 -0.86 -10.00
C ASP A 200 24.93 -0.47 -8.51
N ASP A 201 23.84 0.14 -8.03
CA ASP A 201 23.68 0.53 -6.63
C ASP A 201 23.14 -0.66 -5.77
N PRO A 202 23.98 -1.27 -4.91
CA PRO A 202 23.58 -2.44 -4.13
C PRO A 202 22.49 -2.12 -3.09
N GLU A 203 22.42 -0.90 -2.59
CA GLU A 203 21.40 -0.48 -1.61
C GLU A 203 20.02 -0.43 -2.28
N THR A 204 19.97 0.09 -3.50
CA THR A 204 18.75 0.12 -4.32
C THR A 204 18.29 -1.29 -4.68
N ALA A 205 19.21 -2.17 -5.08
CA ALA A 205 18.89 -3.57 -5.37
C ALA A 205 18.29 -4.30 -4.15
N HIS A 206 18.92 -4.14 -2.98
CA HIS A 206 18.44 -4.74 -1.73
C HIS A 206 17.05 -4.22 -1.31
N THR A 207 16.82 -2.91 -1.44
CA THR A 207 15.53 -2.29 -1.17
C THR A 207 14.44 -2.86 -2.07
N LEU A 208 14.73 -3.02 -3.36
CA LEU A 208 13.80 -3.58 -4.35
C LEU A 208 13.45 -5.05 -4.04
N ASP A 209 14.45 -5.86 -3.67
CA ASP A 209 14.23 -7.25 -3.28
C ASP A 209 13.41 -7.37 -2.01
N THR A 210 13.64 -6.47 -1.05
CA THR A 210 12.86 -6.40 0.20
C THR A 210 11.41 -6.06 -0.09
N LEU A 211 11.13 -5.01 -0.86
CA LEU A 211 9.77 -4.63 -1.26
C LEU A 211 9.06 -5.76 -2.01
N ARG A 212 9.75 -6.41 -2.95
CA ARG A 212 9.22 -7.56 -3.70
C ARG A 212 8.96 -8.76 -2.80
N ALA A 213 9.84 -9.04 -1.84
CA ALA A 213 9.65 -10.10 -0.86
C ALA A 213 8.45 -9.81 0.05
N THR A 214 8.29 -8.56 0.52
CA THR A 214 7.13 -8.13 1.31
C THR A 214 5.82 -8.29 0.52
N LEU A 215 5.80 -7.84 -0.75
CA LEU A 215 4.64 -8.02 -1.62
C LEU A 215 4.37 -9.51 -1.90
N ARG A 216 5.39 -10.32 -2.16
CA ARG A 216 5.24 -11.78 -2.32
C ARG A 216 4.81 -12.47 -1.04
N ALA A 217 5.21 -12.01 0.14
CA ALA A 217 4.72 -12.57 1.40
C ALA A 217 3.24 -12.21 1.61
N ARG A 218 2.86 -10.97 1.30
CA ARG A 218 1.47 -10.49 1.34
C ARG A 218 0.57 -11.24 0.34
N HIS A 219 1.06 -11.49 -0.87
CA HIS A 219 0.29 -12.10 -1.97
C HIS A 219 0.58 -13.59 -2.20
N GLY A 220 1.57 -14.18 -1.54
CA GLY A 220 1.96 -15.58 -1.73
C GLY A 220 1.08 -16.55 -0.96
N ALA A 221 0.43 -16.06 0.10
CA ALA A 221 -0.63 -16.75 0.81
C ALA A 221 -2.02 -16.28 0.34
N GLU A 222 -2.21 -15.00 0.02
CA GLU A 222 -3.49 -14.48 -0.46
C GLU A 222 -3.78 -14.94 -1.89
N LEU A 223 -4.79 -15.80 -2.05
CA LEU A 223 -5.22 -16.35 -3.33
C LEU A 223 -6.16 -15.40 -4.08
N MET A 224 -6.95 -14.63 -3.32
CA MET A 224 -8.02 -13.77 -3.84
C MET A 224 -8.48 -12.80 -2.74
N ARG A 225 -8.77 -11.54 -3.11
CA ARG A 225 -9.38 -10.53 -2.21
C ARG A 225 -10.42 -9.73 -2.96
N HIS A 226 -11.60 -9.63 -2.39
CA HIS A 226 -12.70 -8.81 -2.91
C HIS A 226 -13.33 -7.99 -1.82
N ARG A 227 -13.72 -6.76 -2.15
CA ARG A 227 -14.54 -5.95 -1.27
C ARG A 227 -15.97 -6.42 -1.32
N VAL A 228 -16.64 -6.50 -0.17
CA VAL A 228 -18.07 -6.78 -0.12
C VAL A 228 -18.82 -5.63 -0.83
N PRO A 229 -19.64 -5.92 -1.85
CA PRO A 229 -20.28 -4.90 -2.70
C PRO A 229 -21.54 -4.32 -2.01
N LEU A 230 -21.37 -3.73 -0.83
CA LEU A 230 -22.44 -3.09 -0.07
C LEU A 230 -22.11 -1.60 0.19
N PRO A 231 -23.00 -0.66 -0.21
CA PRO A 231 -22.77 0.77 0.01
C PRO A 231 -22.50 1.11 1.47
N GLY A 232 -21.45 1.89 1.73
CA GLY A 232 -21.11 2.37 3.07
C GLY A 232 -20.42 1.34 3.98
N GLN A 233 -20.29 0.08 3.56
CA GLN A 233 -19.59 -0.95 4.31
C GLN A 233 -18.19 -1.19 3.76
N ARG A 234 -17.22 -1.39 4.67
CA ARG A 234 -15.81 -1.66 4.34
C ARG A 234 -15.41 -3.00 4.94
N ALA A 235 -16.02 -4.06 4.46
CA ALA A 235 -15.61 -5.44 4.76
C ALA A 235 -14.97 -6.05 3.51
N ASP A 236 -13.85 -6.74 3.69
CA ASP A 236 -13.20 -7.49 2.61
C ASP A 236 -13.38 -9.00 2.86
N VAL A 237 -13.48 -9.78 1.78
CA VAL A 237 -13.38 -11.25 1.81
C VAL A 237 -12.08 -11.65 1.16
N VAL A 238 -11.32 -12.49 1.86
CA VAL A 238 -9.97 -12.90 1.46
C VAL A 238 -9.86 -14.41 1.52
N LEU A 239 -9.49 -15.04 0.40
CA LEU A 239 -9.07 -16.45 0.40
C LEU A 239 -7.56 -16.50 0.60
N VAL A 240 -7.13 -17.29 1.58
CA VAL A 240 -5.71 -17.42 1.94
C VAL A 240 -5.31 -18.88 2.00
N ARG A 241 -4.21 -19.23 1.33
CA ARG A 241 -3.50 -20.49 1.50
C ARG A 241 -2.74 -20.48 2.82
N GLY A 242 -3.01 -21.42 3.72
CA GLY A 242 -2.24 -21.54 4.96
C GLY A 242 -2.89 -22.38 6.06
N ASP A 243 -2.43 -22.16 7.29
CA ASP A 243 -2.97 -22.77 8.52
C ASP A 243 -3.91 -21.77 9.24
N LEU A 244 -5.06 -22.26 9.70
CA LEU A 244 -6.05 -21.48 10.45
C LEU A 244 -5.46 -20.89 11.74
N PHE A 245 -4.60 -21.64 12.45
CA PHE A 245 -4.10 -21.23 13.76
C PHE A 245 -2.99 -20.17 13.68
N GLU A 246 -2.36 -20.03 12.51
CA GLU A 246 -1.36 -18.99 12.20
C GLU A 246 -1.99 -17.61 11.97
N GLN A 247 -3.32 -17.51 11.85
CA GLN A 247 -4.05 -16.25 11.68
C GLN A 247 -4.19 -15.50 13.02
N THR A 248 -3.04 -15.05 13.57
CA THR A 248 -2.93 -14.51 14.94
C THR A 248 -3.63 -13.16 15.16
N ASP A 249 -3.87 -12.40 14.09
CA ASP A 249 -4.58 -11.12 14.07
C ASP A 249 -6.12 -11.24 14.07
N SER A 250 -6.64 -12.47 13.91
CA SER A 250 -8.07 -12.74 13.70
C SER A 250 -8.71 -13.56 14.82
N ASN A 251 -10.04 -13.43 14.96
CA ASN A 251 -10.84 -14.46 15.63
C ASN A 251 -10.92 -15.69 14.73
N LEU A 252 -11.02 -16.87 15.33
CA LEU A 252 -11.05 -18.12 14.59
C LEU A 252 -12.44 -18.75 14.66
N VAL A 253 -12.86 -19.39 13.59
CA VAL A 253 -14.03 -20.27 13.58
C VAL A 253 -13.55 -21.70 13.55
N VAL A 254 -13.99 -22.51 14.51
CA VAL A 254 -13.68 -23.93 14.56
C VAL A 254 -14.98 -24.72 14.51
N GLY A 255 -15.11 -25.58 13.52
CA GLY A 255 -16.27 -26.45 13.40
C GLY A 255 -16.25 -27.57 14.44
N PHE A 256 -17.41 -27.88 14.99
CA PHE A 256 -17.68 -28.97 15.93
C PHE A 256 -18.88 -29.79 15.47
N THR A 257 -19.06 -30.94 16.10
CA THR A 257 -20.32 -31.68 16.06
C THR A 257 -21.27 -31.16 17.14
N ASP A 258 -22.54 -31.54 17.05
CA ASP A 258 -23.64 -31.25 17.98
C ASP A 258 -23.38 -31.67 19.45
N THR A 259 -22.33 -32.45 19.70
CA THR A 259 -21.94 -32.93 21.04
C THR A 259 -20.69 -32.20 21.58
N PHE A 260 -20.04 -31.37 20.76
CA PHE A 260 -18.81 -30.65 21.09
C PHE A 260 -17.72 -31.56 21.69
N ASP A 261 -17.55 -32.75 21.10
CA ASP A 261 -16.52 -33.71 21.50
C ASP A 261 -15.11 -33.16 21.22
N THR A 262 -14.20 -33.37 22.17
CA THR A 262 -12.79 -32.91 22.14
C THR A 262 -11.81 -34.04 22.44
N GLU A 263 -12.30 -35.26 22.70
CA GLU A 263 -11.48 -36.42 23.06
C GLU A 263 -10.86 -37.02 21.80
N SER A 264 -9.55 -36.85 21.66
CA SER A 264 -8.78 -37.37 20.53
C SER A 264 -7.89 -38.56 20.89
N ASP A 265 -7.98 -39.07 22.12
CA ASP A 265 -7.19 -40.20 22.58
C ASP A 265 -7.41 -41.41 21.68
N GLN A 266 -6.31 -41.98 21.17
CA GLN A 266 -6.30 -43.12 20.23
C GLN A 266 -7.09 -42.87 18.92
N SER A 267 -7.42 -41.62 18.59
CA SER A 267 -8.22 -41.24 17.42
C SER A 267 -9.56 -41.97 17.29
N VAL A 268 -10.18 -42.30 18.44
CA VAL A 268 -11.44 -43.06 18.47
C VAL A 268 -12.67 -42.16 18.31
N VAL A 269 -12.74 -41.07 19.08
CA VAL A 269 -13.92 -40.17 19.10
C VAL A 269 -13.69 -39.00 18.16
N ILE A 270 -12.52 -38.37 18.24
CA ILE A 270 -12.05 -37.33 17.33
C ILE A 270 -10.67 -37.73 16.79
N SER A 271 -10.40 -37.49 15.50
CA SER A 271 -9.07 -37.73 14.91
C SER A 271 -8.01 -36.81 15.51
N SER A 272 -6.80 -37.32 15.76
CA SER A 272 -5.63 -36.51 16.14
C SER A 272 -5.28 -35.41 15.13
N GLU A 273 -5.64 -35.58 13.86
CA GLU A 273 -5.42 -34.58 12.80
C GLU A 273 -6.54 -33.54 12.69
N SER A 274 -7.61 -33.69 13.48
CA SER A 274 -8.77 -32.80 13.43
C SER A 274 -8.44 -31.38 13.86
N VAL A 275 -9.23 -30.41 13.40
CA VAL A 275 -9.10 -29.00 13.80
C VAL A 275 -9.33 -28.84 15.31
N GLN A 276 -10.14 -29.69 15.93
CA GLN A 276 -10.38 -29.66 17.38
C GLN A 276 -9.15 -30.12 18.18
N SER A 277 -8.45 -31.16 17.72
CA SER A 277 -7.18 -31.60 18.32
C SER A 277 -6.11 -30.51 18.17
N GLN A 278 -5.99 -29.93 16.97
CA GLN A 278 -5.08 -28.81 16.73
C GLN A 278 -5.41 -27.58 17.58
N LEU A 279 -6.70 -27.30 17.81
CA LEU A 279 -7.13 -26.22 18.71
C LEU A 279 -6.61 -26.44 20.13
N VAL A 280 -6.73 -27.67 20.67
CA VAL A 280 -6.21 -28.02 22.00
C VAL A 280 -4.69 -27.86 22.05
N ASP A 281 -3.98 -28.41 21.07
CA ASP A 281 -2.51 -28.38 21.06
C ASP A 281 -1.97 -26.94 20.91
N ARG A 282 -2.50 -26.19 19.93
CA ARG A 282 -1.97 -24.87 19.56
C ARG A 282 -2.43 -23.75 20.48
N LEU A 283 -3.69 -23.77 20.95
CA LEU A 283 -4.26 -22.66 21.73
C LEU A 283 -4.49 -22.98 23.21
N PHE A 284 -4.39 -24.25 23.59
CA PHE A 284 -4.51 -24.69 24.98
C PHE A 284 -3.28 -25.48 25.45
N ALA A 285 -2.17 -25.45 24.72
CA ALA A 285 -0.91 -26.13 25.08
C ALA A 285 -1.08 -27.63 25.40
N GLY A 286 -2.00 -28.31 24.72
CA GLY A 286 -2.35 -29.71 24.97
C GLY A 286 -3.29 -29.94 26.15
N GLU A 287 -3.66 -28.88 26.90
CA GLU A 287 -4.53 -28.98 28.08
C GLU A 287 -6.02 -29.03 27.69
N ARG A 288 -6.48 -30.18 27.17
CA ARG A 288 -7.88 -30.40 26.75
C ARG A 288 -8.92 -29.95 27.79
N ARG A 289 -8.64 -30.16 29.08
CA ARG A 289 -9.56 -29.78 30.18
C ARG A 289 -9.91 -28.30 30.17
N ARG A 290 -8.97 -27.41 29.80
CA ARG A 290 -9.20 -25.96 29.73
C ARG A 290 -10.19 -25.59 28.63
N LEU A 291 -10.11 -26.24 27.47
CA LEU A 291 -11.10 -26.09 26.41
C LEU A 291 -12.47 -26.61 26.87
N ASP A 292 -12.49 -27.79 27.49
CA ASP A 292 -13.72 -28.44 27.96
C ASP A 292 -14.49 -27.59 28.98
N GLU A 293 -13.79 -26.96 29.93
CA GLU A 293 -14.39 -26.06 30.91
C GLU A 293 -15.03 -24.83 30.25
N LYS A 294 -14.35 -24.23 29.26
CA LYS A 294 -14.86 -23.07 28.51
C LYS A 294 -16.07 -23.45 27.66
N LEU A 295 -16.02 -24.56 26.94
CA LEU A 295 -17.15 -25.08 26.18
C LEU A 295 -18.33 -25.37 27.11
N LYS A 296 -18.10 -26.08 28.22
CA LYS A 296 -19.14 -26.38 29.22
C LYS A 296 -19.77 -25.11 29.77
N SER A 297 -18.98 -24.07 30.03
CA SER A 297 -19.48 -22.77 30.50
C SER A 297 -20.39 -22.11 29.47
N GLY A 298 -19.95 -22.02 28.21
CA GLY A 298 -20.74 -21.40 27.14
C GLY A 298 -21.99 -22.18 26.75
N LEU A 299 -22.02 -23.50 26.97
CA LEU A 299 -23.19 -24.34 26.71
C LEU A 299 -24.24 -24.32 27.83
N ARG A 300 -23.96 -23.72 29.01
CA ARG A 300 -24.90 -23.72 30.16
C ARG A 300 -26.26 -23.10 29.84
N THR A 301 -26.29 -22.11 28.96
CA THR A 301 -27.51 -21.39 28.57
C THR A 301 -28.18 -21.99 27.34
N VAL A 302 -27.58 -22.99 26.71
CA VAL A 302 -28.12 -23.65 25.52
C VAL A 302 -28.95 -24.85 25.94
N ARG A 303 -30.21 -24.90 25.49
CA ARG A 303 -31.09 -26.04 25.75
C ARG A 303 -30.61 -27.25 24.94
N ALA A 304 -30.28 -28.34 25.63
CA ALA A 304 -29.96 -29.61 24.99
C ALA A 304 -31.19 -30.17 24.25
N VAL A 305 -30.96 -30.77 23.09
CA VAL A 305 -31.99 -31.43 22.26
C VAL A 305 -32.27 -32.83 22.76
N ALA A 306 -31.21 -33.55 23.13
CA ALA A 306 -31.30 -34.93 23.62
C ALA A 306 -30.09 -35.28 24.50
N THR A 307 -30.18 -36.38 25.23
CA THR A 307 -29.03 -37.01 25.90
C THR A 307 -29.04 -38.50 25.63
N GLU A 308 -27.99 -39.00 24.97
CA GLU A 308 -27.83 -40.42 24.65
C GLU A 308 -27.62 -41.25 25.92
N SER A 309 -28.14 -42.48 25.94
CA SER A 309 -27.83 -43.42 27.01
C SER A 309 -26.38 -43.92 26.88
N ALA A 310 -25.76 -44.31 28.00
CA ALA A 310 -24.42 -44.90 27.99
C ALA A 310 -24.34 -46.22 27.20
N ARG A 311 -25.47 -46.92 27.04
CA ARG A 311 -25.56 -48.13 26.21
C ARG A 311 -25.57 -47.80 24.71
N ALA A 312 -26.28 -46.74 24.32
CA ALA A 312 -26.42 -46.34 22.92
C ALA A 312 -25.18 -45.60 22.40
N LYS A 313 -24.55 -44.77 23.24
CA LYS A 313 -23.30 -44.07 22.94
C LYS A 313 -22.25 -44.37 24.03
N PRO A 314 -21.50 -45.49 23.91
CA PRO A 314 -20.52 -45.90 24.93
C PRO A 314 -19.37 -44.90 25.09
N ARG A 315 -18.93 -44.26 23.99
CA ARG A 315 -17.77 -43.34 23.94
C ARG A 315 -18.18 -41.93 23.50
N GLY A 316 -17.43 -40.91 23.90
CA GLY A 316 -17.72 -39.51 23.62
C GLY A 316 -18.86 -38.90 24.46
N ARG A 317 -19.15 -37.62 24.24
CA ARG A 317 -20.15 -36.83 24.98
C ARG A 317 -21.57 -37.21 24.57
N ARG A 318 -22.47 -37.32 25.54
CA ARG A 318 -23.83 -37.84 25.30
C ARG A 318 -24.90 -36.76 25.18
N VAL A 319 -24.63 -35.56 25.67
CA VAL A 319 -25.56 -34.42 25.58
C VAL A 319 -25.43 -33.81 24.18
N ARG A 320 -26.56 -33.70 23.48
CA ARG A 320 -26.65 -33.13 22.14
C ARG A 320 -27.25 -31.73 22.20
N TYR A 321 -26.66 -30.81 21.46
CA TYR A 321 -27.13 -29.45 21.28
C TYR A 321 -27.66 -29.25 19.85
N PRO A 322 -28.47 -28.21 19.59
CA PRO A 322 -28.94 -27.95 18.24
C PRO A 322 -27.76 -27.73 17.27
N VAL A 323 -27.87 -28.24 16.04
CA VAL A 323 -26.97 -27.81 14.95
C VAL A 323 -27.12 -26.30 14.77
N GLY A 324 -25.99 -25.64 14.54
CA GLY A 324 -25.82 -24.19 14.51
C GLY A 324 -25.54 -23.53 15.87
N THR A 325 -25.49 -24.29 16.97
CA THR A 325 -25.02 -23.76 18.25
C THR A 325 -23.59 -23.23 18.10
N THR A 326 -23.35 -21.96 18.45
CA THR A 326 -22.01 -21.35 18.43
C THR A 326 -21.59 -20.92 19.83
N VAL A 327 -20.50 -21.50 20.33
CA VAL A 327 -19.92 -21.18 21.64
C VAL A 327 -18.71 -20.27 21.46
N VAL A 328 -18.71 -19.13 22.14
CA VAL A 328 -17.57 -18.20 22.13
C VAL A 328 -16.57 -18.60 23.21
N VAL A 329 -15.36 -18.95 22.78
CA VAL A 329 -14.26 -19.40 23.63
C VAL A 329 -13.14 -18.35 23.60
N PRO A 330 -12.96 -17.55 24.67
CA PRO A 330 -11.85 -16.62 24.76
C PRO A 330 -10.51 -17.36 24.88
N VAL A 331 -9.52 -16.93 24.11
CA VAL A 331 -8.14 -17.44 24.16
C VAL A 331 -7.16 -16.28 24.40
N ASP A 332 -5.90 -16.61 24.68
CA ASP A 332 -4.85 -15.62 24.95
C ASP A 332 -4.61 -14.70 23.74
N GLY A 333 -4.08 -13.50 24.00
CA GLY A 333 -3.91 -12.45 22.96
C GLY A 333 -5.21 -11.72 22.58
N GLY A 334 -6.30 -11.94 23.33
CA GLY A 334 -7.55 -11.20 23.16
C GLY A 334 -8.31 -11.53 21.87
N ARG A 335 -8.00 -12.64 21.21
CA ARG A 335 -8.83 -13.21 20.14
C ARG A 335 -9.80 -14.24 20.71
N ARG A 336 -10.83 -14.58 19.94
CA ARG A 336 -11.88 -15.53 20.33
C ARG A 336 -11.97 -16.65 19.31
N VAL A 337 -12.30 -17.84 19.80
CA VAL A 337 -12.67 -18.99 18.97
C VAL A 337 -14.18 -19.12 19.00
N PHE A 338 -14.82 -19.07 17.84
CA PHE A 338 -16.22 -19.38 17.64
C PHE A 338 -16.35 -20.87 17.32
N ALA A 339 -16.62 -21.67 18.34
CA ALA A 339 -16.84 -23.10 18.22
C ALA A 339 -18.27 -23.34 17.71
N THR A 340 -18.43 -23.65 16.43
CA THR A 340 -19.76 -23.79 15.79
C THR A 340 -20.09 -25.24 15.49
N ALA A 341 -21.23 -25.73 16.01
CA ALA A 341 -21.74 -27.06 15.70
C ALA A 341 -22.36 -27.08 14.30
N TYR A 342 -21.62 -27.55 13.30
CA TYR A 342 -22.09 -27.60 11.91
C TYR A 342 -22.48 -29.01 11.43
N SER A 343 -22.28 -30.01 12.28
CA SER A 343 -22.51 -31.42 11.95
C SER A 343 -23.10 -32.17 13.15
N ARG A 344 -23.70 -33.33 12.90
CA ARG A 344 -24.15 -34.27 13.94
C ARG A 344 -23.15 -35.40 14.09
N LEU A 345 -22.76 -35.75 15.32
CA LEU A 345 -21.96 -36.95 15.58
C LEU A 345 -22.89 -38.15 15.81
N GLY A 346 -22.86 -39.13 14.91
CA GLY A 346 -23.57 -40.38 15.06
C GLY A 346 -23.12 -41.17 16.30
N ASN A 347 -23.96 -42.11 16.76
CA ASN A 347 -23.59 -43.00 17.87
C ASN A 347 -22.48 -44.00 17.47
N ASP A 348 -22.26 -44.17 16.17
CA ASP A 348 -21.12 -44.85 15.53
C ASP A 348 -19.85 -43.99 15.46
N LEU A 349 -19.89 -42.76 16.01
CA LEU A 349 -18.80 -41.78 16.01
C LEU A 349 -18.47 -41.22 14.62
N VAL A 350 -19.39 -41.35 13.66
CA VAL A 350 -19.24 -40.74 12.33
C VAL A 350 -19.97 -39.39 12.31
N ALA A 351 -19.28 -38.35 11.84
CA ALA A 351 -19.88 -37.04 11.67
C ALA A 351 -20.66 -36.96 10.35
N HIS A 352 -21.86 -36.38 10.40
CA HIS A 352 -22.74 -36.15 9.27
C HIS A 352 -23.15 -34.68 9.20
N SER A 353 -23.09 -34.08 8.02
CA SER A 353 -23.52 -32.72 7.74
C SER A 353 -24.03 -32.62 6.32
N GLY A 354 -25.08 -31.83 6.10
CA GLY A 354 -25.57 -31.46 4.78
C GLY A 354 -25.52 -29.96 4.52
N HIS A 355 -26.07 -29.55 3.37
CA HIS A 355 -26.22 -28.14 3.00
C HIS A 355 -27.00 -27.33 4.06
N ASP A 356 -28.16 -27.83 4.50
CA ASP A 356 -29.02 -27.13 5.46
C ASP A 356 -28.34 -26.92 6.83
N ASP A 357 -27.59 -27.92 7.29
CA ASP A 357 -26.81 -27.83 8.53
C ASP A 357 -25.75 -26.73 8.44
N LEU A 358 -25.07 -26.62 7.30
CA LEU A 358 -24.10 -25.56 7.03
C LEU A 358 -24.77 -24.18 7.01
N CYS A 359 -25.88 -24.03 6.29
CA CYS A 359 -26.64 -22.77 6.22
C CYS A 359 -27.03 -22.26 7.61
N VAL A 360 -27.68 -23.11 8.42
CA VAL A 360 -28.10 -22.75 9.78
C VAL A 360 -26.89 -22.45 10.68
N SER A 361 -25.81 -23.21 10.53
CA SER A 361 -24.60 -22.99 11.35
C SER A 361 -23.86 -21.71 11.01
N LEU A 362 -23.77 -21.34 9.73
CA LEU A 362 -23.17 -20.09 9.28
C LEU A 362 -24.03 -18.89 9.68
N GLU A 363 -25.35 -18.97 9.56
CA GLU A 363 -26.24 -17.90 10.01
C GLU A 363 -26.05 -17.60 11.50
N ASN A 364 -26.10 -18.62 12.35
CA ASN A 364 -25.94 -18.46 13.79
C ASN A 364 -24.52 -18.04 14.18
N LEU A 365 -23.51 -18.52 13.44
CA LEU A 365 -22.13 -18.10 13.60
C LEU A 365 -22.00 -16.59 13.38
N TRP A 366 -22.53 -16.06 12.29
CA TRP A 366 -22.41 -14.64 11.98
C TRP A 366 -23.15 -13.76 12.98
N ALA A 367 -24.33 -14.20 13.44
CA ALA A 367 -25.03 -13.52 14.54
C ALA A 367 -24.17 -13.47 15.82
N SER A 368 -23.49 -14.56 16.16
CA SER A 368 -22.55 -14.61 17.31
C SER A 368 -21.34 -13.69 17.10
N VAL A 369 -20.77 -13.67 15.90
CA VAL A 369 -19.66 -12.77 15.54
C VAL A 369 -20.08 -11.31 15.65
N ALA A 370 -21.29 -10.93 15.24
CA ALA A 370 -21.78 -9.56 15.33
C ALA A 370 -21.78 -9.04 16.78
N VAL A 371 -22.09 -9.91 17.75
CA VAL A 371 -22.17 -9.55 19.17
C VAL A 371 -20.81 -9.69 19.87
N HIS A 372 -20.02 -10.68 19.49
CA HIS A 372 -18.84 -11.10 20.25
C HIS A 372 -17.52 -10.96 19.49
N GLY A 373 -17.52 -10.54 18.24
CA GLY A 373 -16.34 -10.50 17.37
C GLY A 373 -15.38 -9.35 17.65
N LEU A 374 -15.77 -8.35 18.44
CA LEU A 374 -14.95 -7.16 18.75
C LEU A 374 -14.46 -6.41 17.50
N PHE A 375 -15.19 -6.55 16.38
CA PHE A 375 -14.83 -5.98 15.09
C PHE A 375 -13.39 -6.32 14.63
N LYS A 376 -12.88 -7.50 15.04
CA LYS A 376 -11.62 -8.06 14.53
C LYS A 376 -11.88 -8.89 13.27
N PRO A 377 -10.89 -9.05 12.38
CA PRO A 377 -10.93 -10.04 11.30
C PRO A 377 -11.39 -11.41 11.81
N VAL A 378 -12.08 -12.17 10.96
CA VAL A 378 -12.56 -13.52 11.30
C VAL A 378 -12.00 -14.51 10.29
N ALA A 379 -11.23 -15.48 10.75
CA ALA A 379 -10.71 -16.57 9.94
C ALA A 379 -11.56 -17.83 10.08
N VAL A 380 -11.95 -18.41 8.95
CA VAL A 380 -12.78 -19.62 8.87
C VAL A 380 -12.05 -20.64 8.00
N PRO A 381 -11.91 -21.91 8.43
CA PRO A 381 -11.40 -22.95 7.56
C PRO A 381 -12.47 -23.31 6.52
N LEU A 382 -12.13 -24.14 5.53
CA LEU A 382 -13.15 -24.72 4.67
C LEU A 382 -13.99 -25.76 5.44
N ILE A 383 -15.00 -25.30 6.17
CA ILE A 383 -15.90 -26.16 6.96
C ILE A 383 -16.64 -27.12 6.02
N GLY A 384 -16.72 -28.41 6.38
CA GLY A 384 -17.39 -29.44 5.59
C GLY A 384 -16.51 -30.22 4.61
N SER A 385 -15.32 -29.72 4.24
CA SER A 385 -14.45 -30.36 3.23
C SER A 385 -13.65 -31.57 3.71
N GLY A 386 -13.69 -31.86 5.02
CA GLY A 386 -12.91 -32.89 5.70
C GLY A 386 -13.75 -33.98 6.35
N LEU A 387 -13.52 -34.23 7.64
CA LEU A 387 -14.05 -35.38 8.39
C LEU A 387 -15.58 -35.40 8.58
N ALA A 388 -16.27 -34.29 8.32
CA ALA A 388 -17.74 -34.20 8.38
C ALA A 388 -18.47 -34.74 7.14
N ARG A 389 -17.71 -35.18 6.11
CA ARG A 389 -18.21 -35.90 4.93
C ARG A 389 -19.38 -35.21 4.22
N VAL A 390 -19.30 -33.90 4.04
CA VAL A 390 -20.23 -33.20 3.13
C VAL A 390 -19.85 -33.62 1.71
N THR A 391 -20.58 -34.58 1.15
CA THR A 391 -20.29 -35.16 -0.18
C THR A 391 -21.07 -34.51 -1.30
N GLU A 392 -22.11 -33.74 -0.97
CA GLU A 392 -23.05 -33.12 -1.91
C GLU A 392 -22.51 -31.80 -2.49
N LEU A 393 -21.53 -31.19 -1.83
CA LEU A 393 -20.94 -29.92 -2.23
C LEU A 393 -19.45 -30.11 -2.51
N ASP A 394 -18.98 -29.58 -3.64
CA ASP A 394 -17.56 -29.44 -3.90
C ASP A 394 -16.93 -28.32 -3.05
N ARG A 395 -15.59 -28.27 -3.03
CA ARG A 395 -14.85 -27.28 -2.23
C ARG A 395 -15.14 -25.84 -2.66
N GLY A 396 -15.35 -25.57 -3.95
CA GLY A 396 -15.70 -24.25 -4.46
C GLY A 396 -17.10 -23.83 -4.01
N GLN A 397 -18.06 -24.75 -4.04
CA GLN A 397 -19.41 -24.54 -3.53
C GLN A 397 -19.44 -24.28 -2.01
N LEU A 398 -18.58 -24.96 -1.24
CA LEU A 398 -18.41 -24.67 0.19
C LEU A 398 -17.87 -23.25 0.43
N VAL A 399 -16.88 -22.81 -0.35
CA VAL A 399 -16.40 -21.42 -0.29
C VAL A 399 -17.53 -20.46 -0.64
N ALA A 400 -18.23 -20.68 -1.75
CA ALA A 400 -19.33 -19.83 -2.18
C ALA A 400 -20.43 -19.71 -1.11
N LEU A 401 -20.78 -20.82 -0.44
CA LEU A 401 -21.76 -20.83 0.64
C LEU A 401 -21.32 -19.99 1.86
N ILE A 402 -20.04 -20.09 2.25
CA ILE A 402 -19.48 -19.26 3.32
C ILE A 402 -19.54 -17.78 2.93
N VAL A 403 -19.15 -17.44 1.70
CA VAL A 403 -19.18 -16.07 1.16
C VAL A 403 -20.60 -15.51 1.12
N ASP A 404 -21.56 -16.26 0.56
CA ASP A 404 -22.94 -15.82 0.42
C ASP A 404 -23.59 -15.56 1.78
N SER A 405 -23.44 -16.50 2.72
CA SER A 405 -23.96 -16.35 4.08
C SER A 405 -23.34 -15.16 4.82
N PHE A 406 -22.05 -14.87 4.58
CA PHE A 406 -21.35 -13.73 5.15
C PHE A 406 -21.85 -12.40 4.58
N ILE A 407 -22.04 -12.31 3.26
CA ILE A 407 -22.58 -11.11 2.61
C ILE A 407 -24.01 -10.84 3.11
N ASP A 408 -24.83 -11.88 3.26
CA ASP A 408 -26.17 -11.76 3.86
C ASP A 408 -26.12 -11.31 5.32
N ALA A 409 -25.14 -11.78 6.09
CA ALA A 409 -24.95 -11.30 7.45
C ALA A 409 -24.47 -9.84 7.51
N CYS A 410 -23.59 -9.42 6.60
CA CYS A 410 -23.14 -8.04 6.46
C CYS A 410 -24.29 -7.06 6.15
N ARG A 411 -25.31 -7.50 5.40
CA ARG A 411 -26.56 -6.73 5.18
C ARG A 411 -27.36 -6.54 6.47
N ARG A 412 -27.37 -7.55 7.35
CA ARG A 412 -28.10 -7.53 8.65
C ARG A 412 -27.32 -6.83 9.76
N HIS A 413 -25.99 -6.88 9.69
CA HIS A 413 -25.07 -6.41 10.73
C HIS A 413 -23.98 -5.53 10.10
N PRO A 414 -24.19 -4.20 10.01
CA PRO A 414 -23.26 -3.28 9.34
C PRO A 414 -21.83 -3.26 9.90
N ALA A 415 -21.65 -3.60 11.18
CA ALA A 415 -20.37 -3.67 11.87
C ALA A 415 -20.01 -5.11 12.29
N LEU A 416 -20.12 -6.08 11.37
CA LEU A 416 -19.82 -7.49 11.64
C LEU A 416 -18.32 -7.75 11.86
N THR A 417 -17.50 -7.46 10.85
CA THR A 417 -16.03 -7.61 10.84
C THR A 417 -15.44 -6.77 9.70
N PRO A 418 -14.21 -6.24 9.83
CA PRO A 418 -13.52 -5.59 8.72
C PRO A 418 -13.04 -6.57 7.65
N GLU A 419 -12.84 -7.85 7.99
CA GLU A 419 -12.32 -8.86 7.05
C GLU A 419 -12.86 -10.26 7.41
N LEU A 420 -13.33 -11.00 6.41
CA LEU A 420 -13.52 -12.45 6.45
C LEU A 420 -12.36 -13.12 5.72
N ARG A 421 -11.63 -13.99 6.40
CA ARG A 421 -10.52 -14.77 5.84
C ARG A 421 -10.92 -16.24 5.73
N ILE A 422 -11.03 -16.76 4.52
CA ILE A 422 -11.28 -18.18 4.26
C ILE A 422 -9.93 -18.87 4.07
N VAL A 423 -9.53 -19.65 5.06
CA VAL A 423 -8.21 -20.30 5.10
C VAL A 423 -8.29 -21.68 4.46
N VAL A 424 -7.62 -21.83 3.33
CA VAL A 424 -7.57 -23.07 2.53
C VAL A 424 -6.21 -23.72 2.76
N ARG A 425 -6.20 -24.95 3.28
CA ARG A 425 -4.95 -25.69 3.47
C ARG A 425 -4.34 -26.05 2.12
N PRO A 426 -3.00 -26.15 1.99
CA PRO A 426 -2.34 -26.47 0.72
C PRO A 426 -2.89 -27.74 0.03
N GLU A 427 -3.21 -28.78 0.80
CA GLU A 427 -3.79 -30.03 0.31
C GLU A 427 -5.21 -29.89 -0.24
N ASP A 428 -5.99 -28.94 0.30
CA ASP A 428 -7.35 -28.65 -0.14
C ASP A 428 -7.36 -27.70 -1.35
N LEU A 429 -6.36 -26.81 -1.45
CA LEU A 429 -6.22 -25.85 -2.54
C LEU A 429 -6.10 -26.52 -3.91
N ALA A 430 -5.29 -27.58 -4.02
CA ALA A 430 -5.11 -28.33 -5.27
C ALA A 430 -6.43 -28.95 -5.81
N ARG A 431 -7.45 -29.05 -4.96
CA ARG A 431 -8.77 -29.63 -5.27
C ARG A 431 -9.90 -28.60 -5.28
N THR A 432 -9.57 -27.31 -5.22
CA THR A 432 -10.53 -26.22 -5.15
C THR A 432 -10.49 -25.42 -6.45
N ASP A 433 -11.60 -25.39 -7.18
CA ASP A 433 -11.74 -24.52 -8.36
C ASP A 433 -12.07 -23.09 -7.92
N LEU A 434 -11.04 -22.25 -7.84
CA LEU A 434 -11.17 -20.83 -7.47
C LEU A 434 -11.94 -20.00 -8.49
N SER A 435 -12.09 -20.45 -9.74
CA SER A 435 -12.82 -19.70 -10.76
C SER A 435 -14.31 -19.58 -10.45
N SER A 436 -14.88 -20.58 -9.76
CA SER A 436 -16.27 -20.56 -9.29
C SER A 436 -16.51 -19.45 -8.25
N VAL A 437 -15.55 -19.26 -7.34
CA VAL A 437 -15.58 -18.24 -6.28
C VAL A 437 -15.43 -16.86 -6.91
N GLU A 438 -14.48 -16.69 -7.83
CA GLU A 438 -14.26 -15.44 -8.56
C GLU A 438 -15.51 -15.01 -9.33
N ARG A 439 -16.12 -15.93 -10.09
CA ARG A 439 -17.37 -15.67 -10.82
C ARG A 439 -18.49 -15.22 -9.88
N ARG A 440 -18.59 -15.83 -8.70
CA ARG A 440 -19.60 -15.45 -7.72
C ARG A 440 -19.45 -14.00 -7.25
N PHE A 441 -18.24 -13.54 -6.99
CA PHE A 441 -18.00 -12.13 -6.67
C PHE A 441 -18.33 -11.20 -7.84
N GLN A 442 -18.00 -11.59 -9.07
CA GLN A 442 -18.35 -10.82 -10.27
C GLN A 442 -19.87 -10.68 -10.43
N GLU A 443 -20.65 -11.73 -10.17
CA GLU A 443 -22.12 -11.67 -10.19
C GLU A 443 -22.72 -10.77 -9.10
N LEU A 444 -22.00 -10.61 -7.98
CA LEU A 444 -22.43 -9.81 -6.83
C LEU A 444 -22.05 -8.33 -6.94
N VAL A 445 -21.13 -7.98 -7.83
CA VAL A 445 -20.83 -6.60 -8.23
C VAL A 445 -21.72 -6.29 -9.45
N PRO A 446 -22.92 -5.71 -9.29
CA PRO A 446 -23.69 -5.30 -10.46
C PRO A 446 -22.87 -4.30 -11.28
N ASP A 447 -22.88 -4.47 -12.61
CA ASP A 447 -22.27 -3.62 -13.64
C ASP A 447 -22.21 -2.13 -13.21
N LEU A 448 -21.13 -1.73 -12.54
CA LEU A 448 -20.79 -0.32 -12.32
C LEU A 448 -20.12 0.30 -13.56
N GLU A 449 -19.99 -0.47 -14.64
CA GLU A 449 -19.40 -0.06 -15.92
C GLU A 449 -20.32 -0.28 -17.14
N ARG A 450 -21.64 -0.13 -17.00
CA ARG A 450 -22.44 0.36 -18.15
C ARG A 450 -22.65 1.85 -17.98
N GLY A 451 -21.69 2.61 -18.50
CA GLY A 451 -21.90 4.03 -18.81
C GLY A 451 -23.16 4.21 -19.65
N PRO A 452 -23.80 5.39 -19.62
CA PRO A 452 -25.09 5.58 -20.27
C PRO A 452 -24.94 5.27 -21.76
N GLU A 453 -25.57 4.17 -22.22
CA GLU A 453 -25.77 3.94 -23.64
C GLU A 453 -26.53 5.15 -24.17
N GLY A 454 -25.84 5.92 -25.04
CA GLY A 454 -26.42 7.04 -25.75
C GLY A 454 -27.66 6.60 -26.53
N PRO A 455 -28.61 7.52 -26.80
CA PRO A 455 -29.87 7.15 -27.40
C PRO A 455 -29.64 6.52 -28.80
N PRO A 456 -30.48 5.56 -29.21
CA PRO A 456 -30.35 4.93 -30.51
C PRO A 456 -30.53 6.00 -31.59
N GLY A 457 -29.59 6.03 -32.54
CA GLY A 457 -29.64 6.91 -33.70
C GLY A 457 -30.96 6.73 -34.42
N ARG A 458 -31.64 7.86 -34.67
CA ARG A 458 -32.75 7.91 -35.61
C ARG A 458 -32.17 7.89 -37.03
N ASP A 459 -32.53 6.87 -37.79
CA ASP A 459 -32.62 6.95 -39.25
C ASP A 459 -33.76 7.91 -39.66
#